data_AF-A0A437NXS5-F1
#
_entry.id   AF-A0A437NXS5-F1
#
_cell.length_a   1.000
_cell.length_b   1.000
_cell.length_c   1.000
_cell.angle_alpha   90.00
_cell.angle_beta   90.00
_cell.angle_gamma   90.00
#
_symmetry.space_group_name_H-M   'P 1'
#
loop_
_entity.id
_entity.type
_entity.pdbx_description
1 polymer ?
#
loop_
_entity_poly.entity_id
_entity_poly.type
_entity_poly.pdbx_seq_one_letter_code
_entity_poly.pdbx_strand_id
1 'polypeptide(L)'
;MGTRDQDQGDVVEPARPPLNAARAREMTAGLRAAMDDVRRSVAVLAARVRDAHAARVWAPLGHNSWESYCGAEFGISRAQAYRLLDVARALAAIHGAVTAGTELSRTRDTDPAAAAALDFGLSQRALIDVSARSADVAELITRRLAALAHSGLKTLDGPTVRAVVRQAVRDIRTAPPPPPAGPPTDPALAALRAVVDDLAASSHAIGELMLEVAPAHLSDTEAADVLALLCEQIGEPLEHGLAARRYAISGDRRALSGTVL
;
A
#
# COMPACT_ATOMS: atom_id res chain seq x y z
N MET A 1 39.16 14.82 51.63
CA MET A 1 38.39 13.61 51.96
C MET A 1 37.28 14.01 52.92
N GLY A 2 36.04 13.87 52.50
CA GLY A 2 34.85 14.26 53.25
C GLY A 2 33.62 13.81 52.48
N THR A 3 33.33 12.51 52.60
CA THR A 3 32.16 11.81 52.07
C THR A 3 30.88 12.42 52.61
N ARG A 4 29.96 12.81 51.71
CA ARG A 4 28.53 12.90 52.02
C ARG A 4 27.82 11.83 51.21
N ASP A 5 27.43 10.78 51.91
CA ASP A 5 26.37 9.85 51.51
C ASP A 5 25.11 10.66 51.21
N GLN A 6 24.62 10.55 49.98
CA GLN A 6 23.20 10.75 49.70
C GLN A 6 22.60 9.39 49.38
N ASP A 7 21.97 8.88 50.42
CA ASP A 7 21.02 7.78 50.46
C ASP A 7 19.90 8.03 49.42
N GLN A 8 20.09 7.51 48.21
CA GLN A 8 19.00 7.32 47.25
C GLN A 8 18.28 6.03 47.64
N GLY A 9 17.33 6.17 48.57
CA GLY A 9 16.33 5.17 48.84
C GLY A 9 15.56 4.86 47.55
N ASP A 10 15.84 3.69 46.99
CA ASP A 10 15.12 3.07 45.89
C ASP A 10 13.65 2.92 46.30
N VAL A 11 12.79 3.80 45.79
CA VAL A 11 11.34 3.72 45.96
C VAL A 11 10.86 2.55 45.11
N VAL A 12 10.96 1.34 45.66
CA VAL A 12 10.35 0.14 45.09
C VAL A 12 8.83 0.36 45.14
N GLU A 13 8.25 0.77 44.02
CA GLU A 13 6.81 0.90 43.86
C GLU A 13 6.18 -0.48 44.15
N PRO A 14 5.28 -0.60 45.14
CA PRO A 14 4.72 -1.90 45.51
C PRO A 14 3.96 -2.48 44.33
N ALA A 15 4.30 -3.72 43.96
CA ALA A 15 3.68 -4.43 42.86
C ALA A 15 2.15 -4.44 43.02
N ARG A 16 1.44 -3.78 42.10
CA ARG A 16 -0.03 -3.73 42.11
C ARG A 16 -0.59 -5.15 42.11
N PRO A 17 -1.56 -5.47 42.99
CA PRO A 17 -2.13 -6.80 43.04
C PRO A 17 -2.75 -7.17 41.67
N PRO A 18 -2.63 -8.44 41.24
CA PRO A 18 -3.15 -8.87 39.95
C PRO A 18 -4.66 -8.67 39.88
N LEU A 19 -5.12 -8.19 38.73
CA LEU A 19 -6.54 -7.98 38.45
C LEU A 19 -7.33 -9.28 38.63
N ASN A 20 -8.49 -9.19 39.29
CA ASN A 20 -9.42 -10.31 39.31
C ASN A 20 -9.95 -10.62 37.90
N ALA A 21 -10.42 -11.85 37.69
CA ALA A 21 -10.82 -12.33 36.36
C ALA A 21 -11.96 -11.51 35.73
N ALA A 22 -12.88 -10.96 36.53
CA ALA A 22 -13.97 -10.13 36.02
C ALA A 22 -13.42 -8.80 35.46
N ARG A 23 -12.56 -8.12 36.21
CA ARG A 23 -11.94 -6.87 35.79
C ARG A 23 -10.98 -7.07 34.62
N ALA A 24 -10.26 -8.19 34.57
CA ALA A 24 -9.43 -8.54 33.43
C ALA A 24 -10.26 -8.74 32.16
N ARG A 25 -11.43 -9.40 32.23
CA ARG A 25 -12.35 -9.56 31.09
C ARG A 25 -12.91 -8.24 30.62
N GLU A 26 -13.32 -7.37 31.54
CA GLU A 26 -13.83 -6.02 31.24
C GLU A 26 -12.75 -5.17 30.55
N MET A 27 -11.54 -5.13 31.11
CA MET A 27 -10.40 -4.41 30.51
C MET A 27 -10.08 -4.95 29.11
N THR A 28 -10.09 -6.27 28.93
CA THR A 28 -9.86 -6.89 27.62
C THR A 28 -10.97 -6.53 26.63
N ALA A 29 -12.22 -6.46 27.07
CA ALA A 29 -13.33 -6.03 26.21
C ALA A 29 -13.16 -4.56 25.78
N GLY A 30 -12.76 -3.68 26.71
CA GLY A 30 -12.44 -2.28 26.41
C GLY A 30 -11.30 -2.14 25.40
N LEU A 31 -10.22 -2.93 25.56
CA LEU A 31 -9.12 -2.96 24.59
C LEU A 31 -9.57 -3.42 23.20
N ARG A 32 -10.44 -4.44 23.12
CA ARG A 32 -11.00 -4.89 21.83
C ARG A 32 -11.81 -3.80 21.15
N ALA A 33 -12.68 -3.11 21.89
CA ALA A 33 -13.47 -2.00 21.36
C ALA A 33 -12.59 -0.86 20.85
N ALA A 34 -11.57 -0.45 21.62
CA ALA A 34 -10.63 0.58 21.19
C ALA A 34 -9.87 0.18 19.90
N MET A 35 -9.48 -1.08 19.77
CA MET A 35 -8.87 -1.59 18.54
C MET A 35 -9.85 -1.58 17.35
N ASP A 36 -11.13 -1.88 17.56
CA ASP A 36 -12.17 -1.77 16.53
C ASP A 36 -12.34 -0.32 16.05
N ASP A 37 -12.32 0.65 16.97
CA ASP A 37 -12.43 2.07 16.63
C ASP A 37 -11.22 2.59 15.84
N VAL A 38 -10.01 2.14 16.19
CA VAL A 38 -8.79 2.41 15.40
C VAL A 38 -8.94 1.84 13.99
N ARG A 39 -9.40 0.59 13.85
CA ARG A 39 -9.60 -0.03 12.53
C ARG A 39 -10.62 0.72 11.69
N ARG A 40 -11.75 1.15 12.27
CA ARG A 40 -12.75 1.98 11.59
C ARG A 40 -12.15 3.31 11.11
N SER A 41 -11.35 3.95 11.96
CA SER A 41 -10.67 5.21 11.64
C SER A 41 -9.67 5.05 10.49
N VAL A 42 -8.94 3.93 10.46
CA VAL A 42 -8.02 3.60 9.36
C VAL A 42 -8.77 3.41 8.05
N ALA A 43 -9.92 2.73 8.06
CA ALA A 43 -10.72 2.56 6.85
C ALA A 43 -11.22 3.90 6.29
N VAL A 44 -11.70 4.79 7.16
CA VAL A 44 -12.10 6.16 6.79
C VAL A 44 -10.91 6.95 6.23
N LEU A 45 -9.75 6.89 6.88
CA LEU A 45 -8.54 7.54 6.39
C LEU A 45 -8.15 7.01 5.01
N ALA A 46 -8.19 5.70 4.80
CA ALA A 46 -7.81 5.09 3.53
C ALA A 46 -8.73 5.55 2.39
N ALA A 47 -10.04 5.62 2.63
CA ALA A 47 -11.00 6.17 1.66
C ALA A 47 -10.67 7.64 1.32
N ARG A 48 -10.44 8.49 2.32
CA ARG A 48 -10.07 9.89 2.10
C ARG A 48 -8.75 10.05 1.34
N VAL A 49 -7.75 9.24 1.67
CA VAL A 49 -6.46 9.23 0.96
C VAL A 49 -6.63 8.87 -0.51
N ARG A 50 -7.43 7.83 -0.81
CA ARG A 50 -7.75 7.45 -2.20
C ARG A 50 -8.45 8.59 -2.93
N ASP A 51 -9.47 9.19 -2.31
CA ASP A 51 -10.29 10.22 -2.96
C ASP A 51 -9.46 11.49 -3.20
N ALA A 52 -8.64 11.89 -2.22
CA ALA A 52 -7.66 12.97 -2.37
C ALA A 52 -6.66 12.68 -3.48
N HIS A 53 -6.17 11.44 -3.57
CA HIS A 53 -5.22 11.07 -4.60
C HIS A 53 -5.84 11.02 -6.01
N ALA A 54 -7.05 10.50 -6.13
CA ALA A 54 -7.79 10.48 -7.39
C ALA A 54 -8.11 11.89 -7.89
N ALA A 55 -8.49 12.79 -6.97
CA ALA A 55 -8.73 14.20 -7.26
C ALA A 55 -7.45 15.01 -7.49
N ARG A 56 -6.26 14.41 -7.32
CA ARG A 56 -4.96 15.06 -7.42
C ARG A 56 -4.88 16.36 -6.60
N VAL A 57 -5.34 16.33 -5.35
CA VAL A 57 -5.46 17.54 -4.50
C VAL A 57 -4.16 18.34 -4.35
N TRP A 58 -3.01 17.71 -4.55
CA TRP A 58 -1.70 18.36 -4.52
C TRP A 58 -1.52 19.39 -5.64
N ALA A 59 -2.12 19.18 -6.81
CA ALA A 59 -1.97 20.08 -7.96
C ALA A 59 -2.59 21.47 -7.73
N PRO A 60 -3.86 21.62 -7.32
CA PRO A 60 -4.42 22.94 -7.02
C PRO A 60 -3.82 23.59 -5.77
N LEU A 61 -3.20 22.80 -4.89
CA LEU A 61 -2.48 23.30 -3.72
C LEU A 61 -1.02 23.69 -4.02
N GLY A 62 -0.57 23.56 -5.28
CA GLY A 62 0.76 24.01 -5.73
C GLY A 62 1.90 23.05 -5.43
N HIS A 63 1.62 21.79 -5.09
CA HIS A 63 2.64 20.77 -4.91
C HIS A 63 2.86 19.98 -6.21
N ASN A 64 4.12 19.67 -6.52
CA ASN A 64 4.49 19.00 -7.77
C ASN A 64 4.14 17.50 -7.78
N SER A 65 3.88 16.90 -6.62
CA SER A 65 3.58 15.47 -6.50
C SER A 65 2.82 15.13 -5.22
N TRP A 66 2.20 13.94 -5.21
CA TRP A 66 1.59 13.36 -4.00
C TRP A 66 2.58 13.27 -2.83
N GLU A 67 3.83 12.88 -3.10
CA GLU A 67 4.88 12.82 -2.08
C GLU A 67 5.18 14.19 -1.49
N SER A 68 5.37 15.21 -2.33
CA SER A 68 5.65 16.58 -1.89
C SER A 68 4.51 17.10 -1.01
N TYR A 69 3.27 16.87 -1.42
CA TYR A 69 2.07 17.19 -0.65
C TYR A 69 2.04 16.46 0.70
N CYS A 70 2.23 15.15 0.72
CA CYS A 70 2.21 14.38 1.98
C CYS A 70 3.36 14.73 2.93
N GLY A 71 4.54 15.03 2.39
CA GLY A 71 5.67 15.52 3.17
C GLY A 71 5.39 16.88 3.80
N ALA A 72 4.82 17.81 3.04
CA ALA A 72 4.52 19.17 3.50
C ALA A 72 3.33 19.22 4.48
N GLU A 73 2.22 18.56 4.16
CA GLU A 73 0.97 18.69 4.93
C GLU A 73 0.89 17.74 6.13
N PHE A 74 1.49 16.55 6.03
CA PHE A 74 1.33 15.51 7.05
C PHE A 74 2.66 15.10 7.70
N GLY A 75 3.80 15.60 7.23
CA GLY A 75 5.12 15.24 7.75
C GLY A 75 5.46 13.76 7.59
N ILE A 76 4.88 13.08 6.59
CA ILE A 76 5.11 11.64 6.35
C ILE A 76 6.06 11.41 5.18
N SER A 77 6.84 10.33 5.28
CA SER A 77 7.76 9.94 4.20
C SER A 77 7.02 9.45 2.95
N ARG A 78 7.69 9.49 1.81
CA ARG A 78 7.24 8.88 0.54
C ARG A 78 6.72 7.46 0.74
N ALA A 79 7.53 6.62 1.39
CA ALA A 79 7.20 5.22 1.60
C ALA A 79 5.90 5.06 2.41
N GLN A 80 5.67 5.91 3.40
CA GLN A 80 4.44 5.92 4.18
C GLN A 80 3.25 6.43 3.36
N ALA A 81 3.44 7.48 2.56
CA ALA A 81 2.40 8.04 1.69
C ALA A 81 1.88 7.00 0.68
N TYR A 82 2.78 6.26 0.02
CA TYR A 82 2.38 5.20 -0.91
C TYR A 82 1.83 3.95 -0.20
N ARG A 83 2.32 3.63 1.00
CA ARG A 83 1.75 2.56 1.83
C ARG A 83 0.27 2.83 2.17
N LEU A 84 -0.11 4.08 2.41
CA LEU A 84 -1.52 4.44 2.63
C LEU A 84 -2.37 4.19 1.39
N LEU A 85 -1.84 4.47 0.19
CA LEU A 85 -2.52 4.16 -1.07
C LEU A 85 -2.69 2.66 -1.29
N ASP A 86 -1.69 1.85 -0.94
CA ASP A 86 -1.78 0.38 -1.05
C ASP A 86 -2.86 -0.19 -0.14
N VAL A 87 -2.94 0.30 1.11
CA VAL A 87 -4.01 -0.05 2.06
C VAL A 87 -5.38 0.39 1.51
N ALA A 88 -5.47 1.60 0.98
CA ALA A 88 -6.71 2.13 0.40
C ALA A 88 -7.19 1.34 -0.82
N ARG A 89 -6.27 0.93 -1.69
CA ARG A 89 -6.55 0.09 -2.85
C ARG A 89 -7.11 -1.27 -2.42
N ALA A 90 -6.46 -1.93 -1.46
CA ALA A 90 -6.90 -3.22 -0.94
C ALA A 90 -8.30 -3.14 -0.31
N LEU A 91 -8.54 -2.13 0.54
CA LEU A 91 -9.84 -1.91 1.17
C LEU A 91 -10.93 -1.62 0.13
N ALA A 92 -10.67 -0.74 -0.83
CA ALA A 92 -11.62 -0.42 -1.88
C ALA A 92 -12.05 -1.65 -2.69
N ALA A 93 -11.10 -2.52 -3.06
CA ALA A 93 -11.39 -3.76 -3.76
C ALA A 93 -12.25 -4.72 -2.92
N ILE A 94 -11.92 -4.87 -1.64
CA ILE A 94 -12.67 -5.72 -0.70
C ILE A 94 -14.10 -5.17 -0.50
N HIS A 95 -14.25 -3.86 -0.24
CA HIS A 95 -15.55 -3.22 -0.06
C HIS A 95 -16.40 -3.32 -1.32
N GLY A 96 -15.81 -3.11 -2.50
CA GLY A 96 -16.49 -3.27 -3.79
C GLY A 96 -17.00 -4.70 -3.99
N ALA A 97 -16.16 -5.70 -3.70
CA ALA A 97 -16.56 -7.11 -3.81
C ALA A 97 -17.67 -7.51 -2.84
N VAL A 98 -17.62 -7.02 -1.60
CA VAL A 98 -18.67 -7.26 -0.59
C VAL A 98 -19.97 -6.59 -1.02
N THR A 99 -19.92 -5.35 -1.49
CA THR A 99 -21.12 -4.62 -1.95
C THR A 99 -21.77 -5.35 -3.13
N ALA A 100 -20.99 -5.68 -4.17
CA ALA A 100 -21.49 -6.44 -5.32
C ALA A 100 -22.03 -7.83 -4.92
N GLY A 101 -21.35 -8.53 -4.01
CA GLY A 101 -21.79 -9.85 -3.53
C GLY A 101 -23.04 -9.81 -2.66
N THR A 102 -23.29 -8.71 -1.95
CA THR A 102 -24.47 -8.55 -1.07
C THR A 102 -25.67 -7.95 -1.78
N GLU A 103 -25.48 -7.11 -2.80
CA GLU A 103 -26.55 -6.64 -3.70
C GLU A 103 -27.23 -7.81 -4.44
N LEU A 104 -26.48 -8.88 -4.73
CA LEU A 104 -27.03 -10.12 -5.30
C LEU A 104 -27.98 -10.86 -4.31
N SER A 105 -27.80 -10.66 -3.00
CA SER A 105 -28.75 -11.09 -1.96
C SER A 105 -29.81 -9.99 -1.74
N ARG A 106 -30.79 -9.90 -2.66
CA ARG A 106 -31.88 -8.91 -2.58
C ARG A 106 -32.65 -9.00 -1.25
N THR A 107 -32.38 -8.03 -0.38
CA THR A 107 -33.33 -7.10 0.28
C THR A 107 -32.55 -6.42 1.41
N ARG A 108 -31.78 -5.36 1.10
CA ARG A 108 -31.37 -4.43 2.14
C ARG A 108 -31.15 -3.03 1.58
N ASP A 109 -31.92 -2.11 2.13
CA ASP A 109 -31.65 -0.68 2.11
C ASP A 109 -30.37 -0.47 2.93
N THR A 110 -29.22 -0.42 2.25
CA THR A 110 -27.92 -0.26 2.90
C THR A 110 -27.30 1.01 2.32
N ASP A 111 -27.34 2.06 3.13
CA ASP A 111 -26.66 3.32 2.86
C ASP A 111 -25.19 3.02 2.46
N PRO A 112 -24.68 3.54 1.33
CA PRO A 112 -23.28 3.35 0.91
C PRO A 112 -22.27 3.81 1.99
N ALA A 113 -22.66 4.72 2.90
CA ALA A 113 -21.86 5.07 4.07
C ALA A 113 -21.68 3.92 5.08
N ALA A 114 -22.64 2.99 5.17
CA ALA A 114 -22.59 1.82 6.04
C ALA A 114 -21.66 0.70 5.51
N ALA A 115 -21.47 0.60 4.19
CA ALA A 115 -20.53 -0.35 3.59
C ALA A 115 -19.07 0.04 3.87
N ALA A 116 -18.75 1.34 3.81
CA ALA A 116 -17.45 1.89 4.19
C ALA A 116 -17.13 1.68 5.69
N ALA A 117 -18.14 1.47 6.53
CA ALA A 117 -18.01 1.24 7.97
C ALA A 117 -17.77 -0.23 8.37
N LEU A 118 -17.75 -1.18 7.42
CA LEU A 118 -17.45 -2.57 7.73
C LEU A 118 -15.97 -2.74 8.08
N ASP A 119 -15.69 -2.81 9.38
CA ASP A 119 -14.44 -3.37 9.89
C ASP A 119 -14.44 -4.89 9.66
N PHE A 120 -13.64 -5.35 8.71
CA PHE A 120 -13.44 -6.77 8.45
C PHE A 120 -12.52 -7.45 9.50
N GLY A 121 -11.98 -6.70 10.47
CA GLY A 121 -11.03 -7.17 11.47
C GLY A 121 -9.66 -7.50 10.85
N LEU A 122 -9.32 -6.86 9.73
CA LEU A 122 -8.06 -7.06 9.03
C LEU A 122 -6.99 -6.13 9.61
N SER A 123 -5.77 -6.63 9.76
CA SER A 123 -4.63 -5.79 10.14
C SER A 123 -4.10 -5.01 8.94
N GLN A 124 -3.49 -3.86 9.18
CA GLN A 124 -2.83 -3.08 8.13
C GLN A 124 -1.78 -3.91 7.37
N ARG A 125 -1.02 -4.76 8.09
CA ARG A 125 -0.08 -5.70 7.46
C ARG A 125 -0.76 -6.66 6.51
N ALA A 126 -1.91 -7.24 6.90
CA ALA A 126 -2.64 -8.15 6.03
C ALA A 126 -3.14 -7.44 4.75
N LEU A 127 -3.54 -6.16 4.85
CA LEU A 127 -3.95 -5.35 3.71
C LEU A 127 -2.77 -5.01 2.79
N ILE A 128 -1.60 -4.68 3.35
CA ILE A 128 -0.38 -4.44 2.59
C ILE A 128 0.04 -5.71 1.83
N ASP A 129 0.08 -6.85 2.51
CA ASP A 129 0.49 -8.13 1.92
C ASP A 129 -0.36 -8.53 0.70
N VAL A 130 -1.65 -8.13 0.66
CA VAL A 130 -2.56 -8.44 -0.45
C VAL A 130 -2.77 -7.28 -1.42
N SER A 131 -2.17 -6.12 -1.19
CA SER A 131 -2.44 -4.90 -1.98
C SER A 131 -2.17 -5.08 -3.48
N ALA A 132 -1.07 -5.77 -3.83
CA ALA A 132 -0.71 -6.12 -5.20
C ALA A 132 -1.62 -7.17 -5.85
N ARG A 133 -2.38 -7.93 -5.04
CA ARG A 133 -3.30 -9.00 -5.46
C ARG A 133 -4.75 -8.69 -5.06
N SER A 134 -5.07 -7.40 -4.97
CA SER A 134 -6.39 -6.94 -4.50
C SER A 134 -7.53 -7.37 -5.42
N ALA A 135 -7.27 -7.52 -6.72
CA ALA A 135 -8.22 -8.09 -7.68
C ALA A 135 -8.52 -9.57 -7.39
N ASP A 136 -7.49 -10.40 -7.16
CA ASP A 136 -7.66 -11.82 -6.80
C ASP A 136 -8.49 -11.97 -5.51
N VAL A 137 -8.22 -11.13 -4.51
CA VAL A 137 -8.98 -11.11 -3.25
C VAL A 137 -10.44 -10.77 -3.52
N ALA A 138 -10.70 -9.71 -4.30
CA ALA A 138 -12.05 -9.28 -4.64
C ALA A 138 -12.81 -10.39 -5.39
N GLU A 139 -12.19 -11.03 -6.37
CA GLU A 139 -12.80 -12.13 -7.12
C GLU A 139 -13.14 -13.31 -6.19
N LEU A 140 -12.21 -13.70 -5.32
CA LEU A 140 -12.42 -14.80 -4.37
C LEU A 140 -13.55 -14.50 -3.38
N ILE A 141 -13.65 -13.25 -2.90
CA ILE A 141 -14.75 -12.80 -2.05
C ILE A 141 -16.08 -12.89 -2.80
N THR A 142 -16.18 -12.28 -3.99
CA THR A 142 -17.39 -12.29 -4.81
C THR A 142 -17.86 -13.72 -5.09
N ARG A 143 -16.94 -14.61 -5.49
CA ARG A 143 -17.23 -16.02 -5.76
C ARG A 143 -17.80 -16.74 -4.54
N ARG A 144 -17.22 -16.50 -3.35
CA ARG A 144 -17.68 -17.13 -2.10
C ARG A 144 -19.02 -16.59 -1.62
N LEU A 145 -19.22 -15.28 -1.68
CA LEU A 145 -20.50 -14.67 -1.33
C LEU A 145 -21.61 -15.15 -2.27
N ALA A 146 -21.34 -15.21 -3.58
CA ALA A 146 -22.25 -15.80 -4.55
C ALA A 146 -22.57 -17.26 -4.19
N ALA A 147 -21.57 -18.10 -3.93
CA ALA A 147 -21.80 -19.50 -3.56
C ALA A 147 -22.69 -19.65 -2.30
N LEU A 148 -22.50 -18.79 -1.29
CA LEU A 148 -23.36 -18.77 -0.09
C LEU A 148 -24.79 -18.30 -0.38
N ALA A 149 -24.96 -17.32 -1.26
CA ALA A 149 -26.30 -16.90 -1.69
C ALA A 149 -27.04 -18.04 -2.42
N HIS A 150 -26.33 -18.82 -3.25
CA HIS A 150 -26.90 -19.97 -3.97
C HIS A 150 -27.19 -21.17 -3.05
N SER A 151 -26.56 -21.28 -1.88
CA SER A 151 -26.83 -22.37 -0.93
C SER A 151 -28.09 -22.17 -0.07
N GLY A 152 -28.86 -21.12 -0.31
CA GLY A 152 -30.16 -20.88 0.32
C GLY A 152 -30.11 -20.00 1.58
N LEU A 153 -28.96 -19.41 1.92
CA LEU A 153 -28.88 -18.36 2.93
C LEU A 153 -29.57 -17.09 2.40
N LYS A 154 -30.82 -16.87 2.81
CA LYS A 154 -31.63 -15.71 2.38
C LYS A 154 -31.03 -14.37 2.79
N THR A 155 -30.21 -14.34 3.85
CA THR A 155 -29.55 -13.12 4.33
C THR A 155 -28.13 -13.44 4.80
N LEU A 156 -27.14 -12.78 4.19
CA LEU A 156 -25.76 -12.80 4.67
C LEU A 156 -25.65 -11.81 5.83
N ASP A 157 -25.40 -12.32 7.04
CA ASP A 157 -25.17 -11.46 8.20
C ASP A 157 -23.73 -10.91 8.23
N GLY A 158 -23.53 -9.80 8.94
CA GLY A 158 -22.22 -9.15 9.05
C GLY A 158 -21.09 -10.08 9.55
N PRO A 159 -21.31 -10.94 10.57
CA PRO A 159 -20.36 -11.96 10.98
C PRO A 159 -19.93 -12.91 9.85
N THR A 160 -20.86 -13.42 9.04
CA THR A 160 -20.55 -14.32 7.94
C THR A 160 -19.73 -13.61 6.86
N VAL A 161 -20.12 -12.41 6.46
CA VAL A 161 -19.36 -11.60 5.48
C VAL A 161 -17.93 -11.36 5.97
N ARG A 162 -17.76 -10.97 7.24
CA ARG A 162 -16.42 -10.79 7.83
C ARG A 162 -15.59 -12.07 7.81
N ALA A 163 -16.20 -13.22 8.09
CA ALA A 163 -15.50 -14.51 8.05
C ALA A 163 -15.03 -14.84 6.62
N VAL A 164 -15.88 -14.63 5.61
CA VAL A 164 -15.55 -14.84 4.20
C VAL A 164 -14.37 -13.95 3.78
N VAL A 165 -14.41 -12.66 4.11
CA VAL A 165 -13.34 -11.71 3.79
C VAL A 165 -12.03 -12.10 4.46
N ARG A 166 -12.04 -12.42 5.76
CA ARG A 166 -10.83 -12.84 6.49
C ARG A 166 -10.23 -14.11 5.89
N GLN A 167 -11.07 -15.08 5.53
CA GLN A 167 -10.61 -16.31 4.94
C GLN A 167 -10.02 -16.07 3.55
N ALA A 168 -10.68 -15.26 2.70
CA ALA A 168 -10.16 -14.94 1.37
C ALA A 168 -8.80 -14.22 1.44
N VAL A 169 -8.65 -13.23 2.33
CA VAL A 169 -7.38 -12.55 2.54
C VAL A 169 -6.30 -13.51 3.06
N ARG A 170 -6.65 -14.40 4.01
CA ARG A 170 -5.72 -15.41 4.51
C ARG A 170 -5.23 -16.33 3.39
N ASP A 171 -6.16 -16.84 2.57
CA ASP A 171 -5.84 -17.78 1.50
C ASP A 171 -4.92 -17.15 0.46
N ILE A 172 -5.17 -15.90 0.06
CA ILE A 172 -4.31 -15.17 -0.88
C ILE A 172 -2.92 -14.90 -0.29
N ARG A 173 -2.81 -14.57 1.01
CA ARG A 173 -1.51 -14.37 1.67
C ARG A 173 -0.68 -15.63 1.76
N THR A 174 -1.33 -16.79 1.92
CA THR A 174 -0.64 -18.09 2.01
C THR A 174 -0.45 -18.77 0.65
N ALA A 175 -1.20 -18.35 -0.37
CA ALA A 175 -1.06 -18.88 -1.71
C ALA A 175 0.31 -18.48 -2.28
N PRO A 176 1.04 -19.41 -2.90
CA PRO A 176 2.23 -19.08 -3.66
C PRO A 176 1.91 -17.94 -4.64
N PRO A 177 2.84 -17.00 -4.88
CA PRO A 177 2.65 -16.06 -5.98
C PRO A 177 2.39 -16.87 -7.25
N PRO A 178 1.42 -16.46 -8.08
CA PRO A 178 1.18 -17.17 -9.33
C PRO A 178 2.51 -17.25 -10.09
N PRO A 179 2.81 -18.40 -10.73
CA PRO A 179 3.99 -18.48 -11.57
C PRO A 179 3.96 -17.29 -12.54
N PRO A 180 5.11 -16.69 -12.87
CA PRO A 180 5.15 -15.59 -13.82
C PRO A 180 4.36 -16.04 -15.03
N ALA A 181 3.32 -15.25 -15.37
CA ALA A 181 2.40 -15.62 -16.43
C ALA A 181 3.24 -16.01 -17.65
N GLY A 182 2.94 -17.18 -18.22
CA GLY A 182 3.51 -17.57 -19.51
C GLY A 182 3.31 -16.45 -20.53
N PRO A 183 4.08 -16.43 -21.62
CA PRO A 183 4.00 -15.37 -22.62
C PRO A 183 2.53 -15.15 -22.99
N PRO A 184 2.08 -13.88 -23.00
CA PRO A 184 0.68 -13.56 -23.15
C PRO A 184 0.15 -14.21 -24.44
N THR A 185 -1.01 -14.88 -24.34
CA THR A 185 -1.69 -15.47 -25.50
C THR A 185 -2.21 -14.41 -26.48
N ASP A 186 -2.25 -13.15 -26.05
CA ASP A 186 -2.53 -12.01 -26.90
C ASP A 186 -1.23 -11.52 -27.59
N PRO A 187 -1.11 -11.69 -28.93
CA PRO A 187 0.07 -11.27 -29.68
C PRO A 187 0.29 -9.75 -29.66
N ALA A 188 -0.77 -8.94 -29.51
CA ALA A 188 -0.63 -7.49 -29.42
C ALA A 188 -0.02 -7.09 -28.07
N LEU A 189 -0.45 -7.73 -26.98
CA LEU A 189 0.14 -7.52 -25.66
C LEU A 189 1.59 -8.05 -25.59
N ALA A 190 1.89 -9.15 -26.30
CA ALA A 190 3.26 -9.66 -26.44
C ALA A 190 4.17 -8.65 -27.15
N ALA A 191 3.72 -8.09 -28.27
CA ALA A 191 4.45 -7.07 -29.03
C ALA A 191 4.68 -5.80 -28.19
N LEU A 192 3.66 -5.32 -27.47
CA LEU A 192 3.80 -4.17 -26.57
C LEU A 192 4.82 -4.42 -25.46
N ARG A 193 4.84 -5.61 -24.87
CA ARG A 193 5.84 -5.97 -23.85
C ARG A 193 7.24 -6.03 -24.42
N ALA A 194 7.42 -6.59 -25.62
CA ALA A 194 8.71 -6.62 -26.30
C ALA A 194 9.24 -5.19 -26.52
N VAL A 195 8.38 -4.27 -26.98
CA VAL A 195 8.76 -2.85 -27.13
C VAL A 195 9.16 -2.22 -25.80
N VAL A 196 8.44 -2.51 -24.71
CA VAL A 196 8.79 -2.01 -23.37
C VAL A 196 10.11 -2.60 -22.86
N ASP A 197 10.37 -3.88 -23.14
CA ASP A 197 11.61 -4.55 -22.76
C ASP A 197 12.80 -4.02 -23.58
N ASP A 198 12.61 -3.77 -24.88
CA ASP A 198 13.62 -3.15 -25.76
C ASP A 198 13.93 -1.71 -25.31
N LEU A 199 12.90 -0.95 -24.94
CA LEU A 199 13.05 0.40 -24.41
C LEU A 199 13.80 0.41 -23.07
N ALA A 200 13.50 -0.56 -22.20
CA ALA A 200 14.22 -0.74 -20.94
C ALA A 200 15.68 -1.14 -21.21
N ALA A 201 15.95 -2.04 -22.17
CA ALA A 201 17.32 -2.41 -22.54
C ALA A 201 18.11 -1.20 -23.09
N SER A 202 17.48 -0.39 -23.94
CA SER A 202 18.07 0.85 -24.46
C SER A 202 18.36 1.86 -23.34
N SER A 203 17.41 2.04 -22.41
CA SER A 203 17.59 2.92 -21.25
C SER A 203 18.70 2.46 -20.32
N HIS A 204 18.90 1.14 -20.18
CA HIS A 204 20.03 0.59 -19.43
C HIS A 204 21.37 0.90 -20.11
N ALA A 205 21.44 0.77 -21.43
CA ALA A 205 22.65 1.10 -22.19
C ALA A 205 23.01 2.58 -22.08
N ILE A 206 22.01 3.48 -22.13
CA ILE A 206 22.21 4.91 -21.85
C ILE A 206 22.72 5.10 -20.42
N GLY A 207 22.15 4.41 -19.44
CA GLY A 207 22.57 4.49 -18.05
C GLY A 207 24.03 4.05 -17.81
N GLU A 208 24.52 3.04 -18.52
CA GLU A 208 25.92 2.62 -18.50
C GLU A 208 26.84 3.74 -19.03
N LEU A 209 26.46 4.40 -20.13
CA LEU A 209 27.20 5.58 -20.64
C LEU A 209 27.22 6.72 -19.62
N MET A 210 26.09 6.96 -18.93
CA MET A 210 26.03 7.95 -17.85
C MET A 210 26.96 7.58 -16.68
N LEU A 211 27.14 6.28 -16.38
CA LEU A 211 28.02 5.82 -15.31
C LEU A 211 29.50 5.94 -15.63
N GLU A 212 29.90 5.90 -16.91
CA GLU A 212 31.27 6.18 -17.33
C GLU A 212 31.68 7.62 -17.02
N VAL A 213 30.73 8.56 -17.12
CA VAL A 213 30.96 10.00 -16.91
C VAL A 213 30.65 10.44 -15.47
N ALA A 214 29.61 9.88 -14.86
CA ALA A 214 29.22 10.13 -13.47
C ALA A 214 29.13 8.79 -12.69
N PRO A 215 30.23 8.33 -12.09
CA PRO A 215 30.29 7.03 -11.42
C PRO A 215 29.29 6.90 -10.27
N ALA A 216 28.91 5.66 -9.92
CA ALA A 216 27.85 5.36 -8.95
C ALA A 216 28.07 5.91 -7.52
N HIS A 217 29.30 6.29 -7.16
CA HIS A 217 29.59 6.90 -5.85
C HIS A 217 29.20 8.39 -5.76
N LEU A 218 28.96 9.04 -6.90
CA LEU A 218 28.47 10.42 -6.92
C LEU A 218 26.97 10.47 -6.58
N SER A 219 26.59 11.47 -5.80
CA SER A 219 25.17 11.79 -5.59
C SER A 219 24.51 12.29 -6.87
N ASP A 220 23.18 12.28 -6.92
CA ASP A 220 22.44 12.77 -8.11
C ASP A 220 22.70 14.26 -8.38
N THR A 221 22.91 15.07 -7.34
CA THR A 221 23.25 16.49 -7.50
C THR A 221 24.63 16.66 -8.13
N GLU A 222 25.64 15.93 -7.65
CA GLU A 222 26.99 15.97 -8.23
C GLU A 222 27.01 15.38 -9.64
N ALA A 223 26.24 14.32 -9.89
CA ALA A 223 26.10 13.72 -11.20
C ALA A 223 25.39 14.68 -12.18
N ALA A 224 24.41 15.47 -11.73
CA ALA A 224 23.70 16.42 -12.59
C ALA A 224 24.64 17.45 -13.22
N ASP A 225 25.58 18.00 -12.44
CA ASP A 225 26.54 18.99 -12.91
C ASP A 225 27.48 18.42 -13.99
N VAL A 226 27.89 17.16 -13.83
CA VAL A 226 28.80 16.48 -14.76
C VAL A 226 28.07 15.98 -16.01
N LEU A 227 26.83 15.50 -15.86
CA LEU A 227 26.04 14.92 -16.95
C LEU A 227 25.34 15.95 -17.84
N ALA A 228 25.15 17.19 -17.38
CA ALA A 228 24.45 18.23 -18.13
C ALA A 228 25.00 18.41 -19.56
N LEU A 229 26.33 18.49 -19.70
CA LEU A 229 26.98 18.68 -20.99
C LEU A 229 26.86 17.44 -21.90
N LEU A 230 26.99 16.24 -21.34
CA LEU A 230 26.86 15.00 -22.09
C LEU A 230 25.43 14.83 -22.61
N CYS A 231 24.44 15.07 -21.75
CA CYS A 231 23.01 15.00 -22.09
C CYS A 231 22.65 15.96 -23.22
N GLU A 232 23.16 17.20 -23.19
CA GLU A 232 22.99 18.17 -24.28
C GLU A 232 23.58 17.67 -25.61
N GLN A 233 24.76 17.06 -25.58
CA GLN A 233 25.44 16.56 -26.79
C GLN A 233 24.71 15.39 -27.45
N ILE A 234 24.09 14.52 -26.66
CA ILE A 234 23.34 13.35 -27.17
C ILE A 234 21.86 13.66 -27.39
N GLY A 235 21.41 14.88 -27.11
CA GLY A 235 20.02 15.31 -27.26
C GLY A 235 19.07 14.68 -26.23
N GLU A 236 19.59 14.22 -25.09
CA GLU A 236 18.79 13.63 -24.01
C GLU A 236 18.49 14.66 -22.93
N PRO A 237 17.26 14.69 -22.37
CA PRO A 237 16.96 15.51 -21.20
C PRO A 237 17.81 15.06 -20.00
N LEU A 238 18.34 16.01 -19.24
CA LEU A 238 19.14 15.71 -18.03
C LEU A 238 18.37 14.80 -17.03
N GLU A 239 17.07 15.03 -16.88
CA GLU A 239 16.22 14.18 -16.04
C GLU A 239 16.19 12.72 -16.51
N HIS A 240 16.16 12.51 -17.83
CA HIS A 240 16.24 11.17 -18.41
C HIS A 240 17.64 10.56 -18.20
N GLY A 241 18.72 11.33 -18.40
CA GLY A 241 20.08 10.86 -18.11
C GLY A 241 20.25 10.40 -16.65
N LEU A 242 19.75 11.18 -15.69
CA LEU A 242 19.77 10.82 -14.26
C LEU A 242 18.89 9.61 -13.94
N ALA A 243 17.73 9.47 -14.59
CA ALA A 243 16.87 8.31 -14.47
C ALA A 243 17.53 7.03 -15.03
N ALA A 244 18.13 7.11 -16.21
CA ALA A 244 18.86 6.02 -16.85
C ALA A 244 20.06 5.58 -15.99
N ARG A 245 20.83 6.53 -15.44
CA ARG A 245 21.92 6.24 -14.51
C ARG A 245 21.45 5.47 -13.26
N ARG A 246 20.38 5.92 -12.61
CA ARG A 246 19.79 5.23 -11.45
C ARG A 246 19.30 3.82 -11.81
N TYR A 247 18.74 3.68 -13.02
CA TYR A 247 18.30 2.39 -13.52
C TYR A 247 19.47 1.43 -13.74
N ALA A 248 20.58 1.87 -14.33
CA ALA A 248 21.78 1.03 -14.51
C ALA A 248 22.39 0.60 -13.16
N ILE A 249 22.40 1.49 -12.14
CA ILE A 249 22.91 1.13 -10.80
C ILE A 249 22.04 0.07 -10.11
N SER A 250 20.70 0.21 -10.21
CA SER A 250 19.77 -0.55 -9.38
C SER A 250 19.10 -1.74 -10.08
N GLY A 251 19.04 -1.72 -11.42
CA GLY A 251 18.18 -2.59 -12.21
C GLY A 251 16.68 -2.37 -11.98
N ASP A 252 16.26 -1.38 -11.19
CA ASP A 252 14.85 -1.11 -10.90
C ASP A 252 14.23 -0.20 -11.96
N ARG A 253 13.37 -0.79 -12.81
CA ARG A 253 12.66 -0.08 -13.90
C ARG A 253 11.84 1.12 -13.40
N ARG A 254 11.49 1.18 -12.11
CA ARG A 254 10.77 2.32 -11.53
C ARG A 254 11.59 3.61 -11.56
N ALA A 255 12.92 3.52 -11.68
CA ALA A 255 13.79 4.68 -11.83
C ALA A 255 13.51 5.48 -13.12
N LEU A 256 12.96 4.82 -14.17
CA LEU A 256 12.61 5.43 -15.47
C LEU A 256 11.20 6.04 -15.52
N SER A 257 10.43 5.94 -14.43
CA SER A 257 9.04 6.38 -14.41
C SER A 257 8.95 7.90 -14.54
N GLY A 258 8.21 8.37 -15.55
CA GLY A 258 8.03 9.81 -15.83
C GLY A 258 9.05 10.41 -16.80
N THR A 259 10.02 9.63 -17.30
CA THR A 259 10.99 10.10 -18.31
C THR A 259 10.91 9.36 -19.64
N VAL A 260 10.51 8.08 -19.66
CA VAL A 260 10.47 7.25 -20.89
C VAL A 260 9.21 6.37 -21.01
N LEU A 261 8.48 6.15 -19.90
CA LEU A 261 7.25 5.36 -19.77
C LEU A 261 6.14 6.19 -19.14
#